data_AF-A0A961SXX3-F1
#
_entry.id   AF-A0A961SXX3-F1
#
_cell.length_a   1.000
_cell.length_b   1.000
_cell.length_c   1.000
_cell.angle_alpha   90.00
_cell.angle_beta   90.00
_cell.angle_gamma   90.00
#
_symmetry.space_group_name_H-M   'P 1'
#
loop_
_entity.id
_entity.type
_entity.pdbx_description
1 polymer ?
#
loop_
_entity_poly.entity_id
_entity_poly.type
_entity_poly.pdbx_seq_one_letter_code
_entity_poly.pdbx_strand_id
1 'polypeptide(L)' 'MPEVIFNGPAGRLEGRYQPSKQKSAPIAIILHPHPQFGGT' A
#
# COMPACT_ATOMS: atom_id res chain seq x y z
N MET A 1 -2.69 11.87 0.81
CA MET A 1 -2.29 10.47 0.55
C MET A 1 -1.19 10.51 -0.49
N PRO A 2 0.08 10.59 -0.09
CA PRO A 2 1.19 10.52 -1.03
C PRO A 2 1.23 9.17 -1.72
N GLU A 3 1.57 9.19 -3.00
CA GLU A 3 2.03 8.02 -3.73
C GLU A 3 3.47 7.72 -3.27
N VAL A 4 3.71 6.46 -2.96
CA VAL A 4 4.97 5.98 -2.42
C VAL A 4 5.44 4.78 -3.22
N ILE A 5 6.76 4.64 -3.35
CA ILE A 5 7.40 3.51 -4.00
C ILE A 5 8.19 2.73 -2.95
N PHE A 6 7.90 1.44 -2.83
CA PHE A 6 8.66 0.50 -2.01
C PHE A 6 9.51 -0.41 -2.90
N ASN A 7 10.62 -0.93 -2.35
CA ASN A 7 11.40 -1.95 -3.04
C ASN A 7 10.83 -3.32 -2.70
N GLY A 8 10.37 -4.05 -3.71
CA GLY A 8 9.91 -5.43 -3.61
C GLY A 8 10.89 -6.43 -4.25
N PRO A 9 10.70 -7.73 -4.01
CA PRO A 9 11.57 -8.78 -4.54
C PRO A 9 11.64 -8.82 -6.08
N ALA A 10 10.58 -8.38 -6.76
CA ALA A 10 10.46 -8.36 -8.22
C ALA A 10 10.52 -6.95 -8.84
N GLY A 11 10.99 -5.95 -8.08
CA GLY A 11 11.06 -4.55 -8.53
C GLY A 11 10.31 -3.59 -7.63
N ARG A 12 9.94 -2.43 -8.17
CA ARG A 12 9.26 -1.36 -7.42
C ARG A 12 7.79 -1.71 -7.19
N LEU A 13 7.31 -1.53 -5.96
CA LEU A 13 5.91 -1.63 -5.58
C LEU A 13 5.34 -0.23 -5.38
N GLU A 14 4.32 0.10 -6.15
CA GLU A 14 3.59 1.36 -6.00
C GLU A 14 2.49 1.21 -4.96
N GLY A 15 2.34 2.23 -4.13
CA GLY A 15 1.33 2.21 -3.09
C GLY A 15 0.97 3.61 -2.63
N ARG A 16 0.05 3.63 -1.68
CA ARG A 16 -0.44 4.86 -1.07
C ARG A 16 -0.35 4.74 0.44
N TYR A 17 0.28 5.73 1.06
CA TYR A 17 0.54 5.71 2.51
C TYR A 17 -0.22 6.83 3.22
N GLN A 18 -0.83 6.49 4.35
CA GLN A 18 -1.54 7.43 5.22
C GLN A 18 -1.06 7.24 6.66
N PRO A 19 -0.08 8.05 7.13
CA PRO A 19 0.41 7.94 8.49
C PRO A 19 -0.65 8.40 9.49
N SER A 20 -0.79 7.67 10.60
CA SER A 20 -1.57 8.14 11.75
C SER A 20 -0.85 9.28 12.47
N LYS A 21 -1.63 10.21 13.05
CA LYS A 21 -1.10 11.26 13.93
C LYS A 21 -0.75 10.74 15.33
N GLN A 22 -1.27 9.58 15.72
CA GLN A 22 -1.05 8.98 17.04
C GLN A 22 0.21 8.09 17.01
N LYS A 23 1.09 8.26 18.00
CA LYS A 23 2.24 7.36 18.18
C LYS A 23 1.75 5.95 18.51
N SER A 24 2.41 4.93 17.95
CA SER A 24 2.08 3.50 18.14
C SER A 24 0.66 3.10 17.70
N ALA A 25 0.04 3.85 16.78
CA ALA A 25 -1.19 3.43 16.14
C ALA A 25 -1.00 2.12 15.36
N PRO A 26 -2.02 1.24 15.30
CA PRO A 26 -1.93 0.00 14.55
C PRO A 26 -1.76 0.23 13.05
N ILE A 27 -1.15 -0.74 12.38
CA ILE A 27 -0.92 -0.72 10.93
C ILE A 27 -2.00 -1.56 10.26
N ALA A 28 -2.54 -1.07 9.14
CA ALA A 28 -3.39 -1.81 8.25
C ALA A 28 -2.75 -1.92 6.86
N ILE A 29 -2.87 -3.09 6.23
CA ILE A 29 -2.44 -3.34 4.85
C ILE A 29 -3.70 -3.69 4.07
N ILE A 30 -3.92 -2.98 2.95
CA ILE A 30 -5.06 -3.21 2.06
C ILE A 30 -4.51 -3.85 0.79
N LEU A 31 -5.02 -5.04 0.47
CA LEU A 31 -4.67 -5.75 -0.75
C LEU A 31 -5.80 -5.60 -1.76
N HIS A 32 -5.46 -5.32 -3.01
CA HIS A 32 -6.44 -5.17 -4.08
C HIS A 32 -6.96 -6.55 -4.54
N PRO A 33 -8.16 -6.60 -5.14
CA PRO A 33 -8.66 -7.81 -5.78
C PRO A 33 -7.80 -8.26 -6.95
N HIS A 34 -8.03 -9.49 -7.42
CA HIS A 34 -7.33 -10.00 -8.60
C HIS A 34 -7.63 -9.16 -9.86
N PRO A 35 -6.63 -8.82 -10.69
CA PRO A 35 -6.82 -7.90 -11.83
C PRO A 35 -7.85 -8.36 -12.86
N GLN A 36 -7.95 -9.68 -13.11
CA GLN A 36 -8.92 -10.23 -14.07
C GLN A 36 -10.38 -10.02 -13.65
N PHE A 37 -10.65 -9.69 -12.39
CA PHE A 37 -12.00 -9.42 -11.86
C PHE A 37 -12.21 -7.94 -11.53
N GLY A 38 -11.45 -7.04 -12.16
CA GLY A 38 -11.58 -5.59 -11.95
C GLY A 38 -10.80 -5.05 -10.75
N GLY A 39 -9.87 -5.83 -10.21
CA GLY A 39 -8.81 -5.28 -9.35
C GLY A 39 -7.79 -4.48 -10.16
N THR A 40 -7.01 -3.66 -9.47
CA THR A 40 -5.88 -2.89 -10.02
C THR A 40 -4.57 -3.58 -9.70
#